data_AF-A0A2G3DXR1-F1
#
_entry.id   AF-A0A2G3DXR1-F1
#
_cell.length_a   1.000
_cell.length_b   1.000
_cell.length_c   1.000
_cell.angle_alpha   90.00
_cell.angle_beta   90.00
_cell.angle_gamma   90.00
#
_symmetry.space_group_name_H-M   'P 1'
#
loop_
_entity.id
_entity.type
_entity.pdbx_description
1 polymer ?
#
loop_
_entity_poly.entity_id
_entity_poly.type
_entity_poly.pdbx_seq_one_letter_code
_entity_poly.pdbx_strand_id
1 'polypeptide(L)'
;MKKKIIILTISTALLISACNHAKNADSNQSIENTYSLEIQEKPNGETTNDSSFPESNTENYNNYSGIYTDDSKDNASLSVSIDNKNHLTGNIFHAPNGHESEIDFDTHIENDTAKYSYTEDGWGGKGTLVFEFLDNQINIKVEDHITAENNSIGYGIQGEYTFRIIDPRLVQYSSLDKYDSSWSEDQIIDETYKRSKYIDNCNFWNEVVNYWENTREVRDIANIYTYLFHSDTIKYTKSDLENEPKLILNLGKNEIYARHGYIFKDENIENYFLGQIWYVPTTFPEDFDDSSLSEIEKENLVLFSELSQ
;
A
#
# COMPACT_ATOMS: atom_id res chain seq x y z
N MET A 1 27.70 27.66 12.67
CA MET A 1 27.24 27.31 14.04
C MET A 1 26.44 26.02 13.92
N LYS A 2 27.03 24.88 14.32
CA LYS A 2 26.36 23.57 14.22
C LYS A 2 25.25 23.49 15.27
N LYS A 3 23.98 23.41 14.85
CA LYS A 3 22.87 23.10 15.75
C LYS A 3 22.95 21.60 16.07
N LYS A 4 23.20 21.27 17.34
CA LYS A 4 23.11 19.90 17.85
C LYS A 4 21.63 19.52 17.91
N ILE A 5 21.22 18.58 17.08
CA ILE A 5 19.94 17.89 17.22
C ILE A 5 20.13 16.88 18.35
N ILE A 6 19.31 16.98 19.39
CA ILE A 6 19.29 16.05 20.52
C ILE A 6 18.50 14.83 20.04
N ILE A 7 19.21 13.75 19.71
CA ILE A 7 18.63 12.44 19.45
C ILE A 7 18.56 11.72 20.80
N LEU A 8 17.35 11.33 21.20
CA LEU A 8 17.09 10.56 22.41
C LEU A 8 17.58 9.13 22.16
N THR A 9 18.73 8.77 22.74
CA THR A 9 19.33 7.43 22.58
C THR A 9 18.56 6.41 23.42
N ILE A 10 17.88 5.45 22.77
CA ILE A 10 17.44 4.22 23.43
C ILE A 10 18.50 3.15 23.16
N SER A 11 19.39 2.99 24.12
CA SER A 11 20.49 2.01 24.05
C SER A 11 19.97 0.65 24.51
N THR A 12 19.65 -0.24 23.57
CA THR A 12 19.55 -1.68 23.86
C THR A 12 20.44 -2.45 22.89
N ALA A 13 21.47 -3.08 23.47
CA ALA A 13 22.39 -3.95 22.75
C ALA A 13 21.72 -5.30 22.49
N LEU A 14 21.56 -5.68 21.22
CA LEU A 14 21.21 -7.04 20.83
C LEU A 14 22.14 -7.50 19.71
N LEU A 15 23.07 -8.37 20.10
CA LEU A 15 23.94 -9.12 19.21
C LEU A 15 23.12 -10.21 18.52
N ILE A 16 22.87 -10.06 17.21
CA ILE A 16 22.45 -11.19 16.39
C ILE A 16 23.71 -11.80 15.78
N SER A 17 24.09 -12.98 16.30
CA SER A 17 25.17 -13.81 15.74
C SER A 17 24.80 -14.28 14.33
N ALA A 18 25.52 -13.79 13.33
CA ALA A 18 25.49 -14.34 11.97
C ALA A 18 26.20 -15.71 11.94
N CYS A 19 25.46 -16.78 11.66
CA CYS A 19 26.04 -18.06 11.32
C CYS A 19 26.50 -18.04 9.85
N ASN A 20 27.82 -17.97 9.65
CA ASN A 20 28.47 -18.16 8.36
C ASN A 20 28.12 -19.54 7.75
N HIS A 21 27.71 -19.55 6.48
CA HIS A 21 28.01 -20.66 5.56
C HIS A 21 28.62 -20.10 4.29
N ALA A 22 29.81 -20.60 3.97
CA ALA A 22 30.64 -20.13 2.88
C ALA A 22 30.58 -21.06 1.66
N LYS A 23 30.92 -20.46 0.50
CA LYS A 23 31.38 -21.01 -0.81
C LYS A 23 30.27 -21.19 -1.85
N ASN A 24 30.42 -20.79 -3.12
CA ASN A 24 31.60 -20.52 -3.96
C ASN A 24 31.26 -19.56 -5.12
N ALA A 25 32.29 -18.90 -5.64
CA ALA A 25 32.31 -18.08 -6.85
C ALA A 25 32.17 -18.91 -8.15
N ASP A 26 31.57 -18.35 -9.21
CA ASP A 26 32.30 -17.97 -10.43
C ASP A 26 31.43 -17.28 -11.52
N SER A 27 32.06 -16.27 -12.15
CA SER A 27 31.90 -15.79 -13.54
C SER A 27 30.56 -15.16 -14.04
N ASN A 28 30.62 -13.88 -14.41
CA ASN A 28 30.63 -13.38 -15.81
C ASN A 28 29.83 -12.08 -16.08
N GLN A 29 30.57 -11.15 -16.70
CA GLN A 29 30.19 -10.23 -17.76
C GLN A 29 29.26 -9.04 -17.47
N SER A 30 29.94 -7.89 -17.40
CA SER A 30 29.47 -6.53 -17.71
C SER A 30 28.59 -6.45 -18.95
N ILE A 31 27.41 -5.86 -18.81
CA ILE A 31 26.66 -5.25 -19.91
C ILE A 31 26.19 -3.88 -19.43
N GLU A 32 26.85 -2.84 -19.94
CA GLU A 32 26.32 -1.47 -19.94
C GLU A 32 25.05 -1.44 -20.79
N ASN A 33 23.97 -0.87 -20.29
CA ASN A 33 22.81 -0.51 -21.10
C ASN A 33 22.28 0.85 -20.65
N THR A 34 22.74 1.88 -21.33
CA THR A 34 22.15 3.22 -21.35
C THR A 34 20.89 3.18 -22.21
N TYR A 35 19.74 3.63 -21.69
CA TYR A 35 18.56 3.89 -22.51
C TYR A 35 18.04 5.31 -22.26
N SER A 36 18.07 6.09 -23.34
CA SER A 36 17.47 7.41 -23.52
C SER A 36 16.00 7.25 -23.91
N LEU A 37 15.09 8.04 -23.33
CA LEU A 37 13.69 8.09 -23.73
C LEU A 37 13.49 9.12 -24.87
N GLU A 38 13.06 8.63 -26.04
CA GLU A 38 12.53 9.47 -27.13
C GLU A 38 10.99 9.53 -27.03
N ILE A 39 10.45 10.76 -27.08
CA ILE A 39 9.02 11.07 -27.13
C ILE A 39 8.53 10.87 -28.57
N GLN A 40 7.49 10.05 -28.78
CA GLN A 40 6.81 9.96 -30.08
C GLN A 40 5.46 10.67 -30.08
N GLU A 41 5.32 11.61 -31.03
CA GLU A 41 4.08 12.32 -31.39
C GLU A 41 3.08 11.39 -32.10
N LYS A 42 1.77 11.56 -31.82
CA LYS A 42 0.65 10.94 -32.54
C LYS A 42 0.37 11.64 -33.87
N PRO A 43 0.07 10.93 -34.97
CA PRO A 43 -0.46 11.54 -36.18
C PRO A 43 -2.01 11.56 -36.21
N ASN A 44 -2.53 12.62 -36.83
CA ASN A 44 -3.93 12.91 -37.09
C ASN A 44 -4.52 12.09 -38.25
N GLY A 45 -5.80 11.72 -38.11
CA GLY A 45 -6.82 11.83 -39.16
C GLY A 45 -7.24 10.55 -39.90
N GLU A 46 -8.49 10.12 -39.74
CA GLU A 46 -9.47 10.02 -40.84
C GLU A 46 -10.89 9.69 -40.33
N THR A 47 -11.88 10.17 -41.08
CA THR A 47 -13.31 10.26 -40.76
C THR A 47 -14.08 9.17 -41.49
N THR A 48 -14.99 8.45 -40.81
CA THR A 48 -16.19 7.88 -41.45
C THR A 48 -17.36 7.87 -40.48
N ASN A 49 -18.47 8.46 -40.92
CA ASN A 49 -19.78 8.40 -40.29
C ASN A 49 -20.33 6.96 -40.34
N ASP A 50 -20.72 6.41 -39.20
CA ASP A 50 -21.79 5.41 -39.15
C ASP A 50 -22.72 5.74 -37.97
N SER A 51 -24.01 5.61 -38.23
CA SER A 51 -25.08 5.96 -37.30
C SER A 51 -25.27 4.86 -36.27
N SER A 52 -24.80 5.07 -35.04
CA SER A 52 -25.27 4.33 -33.88
C SER A 52 -26.08 5.25 -32.98
N PHE A 53 -27.25 4.76 -32.58
CA PHE A 53 -28.01 5.27 -31.44
C PHE A 53 -27.07 5.45 -30.24
N PRO A 54 -27.30 6.43 -29.35
CA PRO A 54 -26.43 6.60 -28.19
C PRO A 54 -26.49 5.31 -27.36
N GLU A 55 -25.43 4.53 -27.41
CA GLU A 55 -25.12 3.59 -26.34
C GLU A 55 -25.12 4.41 -25.06
N SER A 56 -25.99 4.05 -24.13
CA SER A 56 -25.89 4.54 -22.77
C SER A 56 -24.46 4.30 -22.33
N ASN A 57 -23.76 5.36 -21.88
CA ASN A 57 -22.55 5.20 -21.09
C ASN A 57 -22.92 4.34 -19.89
N THR A 58 -22.77 3.02 -20.01
CA THR A 58 -22.84 2.12 -18.87
C THR A 58 -21.50 2.28 -18.17
N GLU A 59 -21.51 3.02 -17.06
CA GLU A 59 -20.44 2.96 -16.07
C GLU A 59 -20.13 1.49 -15.81
N ASN A 60 -18.86 1.09 -15.98
CA ASN A 60 -18.44 -0.30 -15.91
C ASN A 60 -17.97 -0.60 -14.48
N TYR A 61 -18.80 -1.30 -13.72
CA TYR A 61 -18.53 -1.66 -12.32
C TYR A 61 -17.93 -3.07 -12.17
N ASN A 62 -17.56 -3.75 -13.25
CA ASN A 62 -17.07 -5.13 -13.18
C ASN A 62 -15.79 -5.28 -12.32
N ASN A 63 -14.99 -4.21 -12.20
CA ASN A 63 -13.79 -4.15 -11.36
C ASN A 63 -14.08 -4.24 -9.84
N TYR A 64 -15.33 -4.02 -9.42
CA TYR A 64 -15.80 -4.20 -8.05
C TYR A 64 -16.27 -5.63 -7.73
N SER A 65 -16.15 -6.57 -8.68
CA SER A 65 -16.38 -7.98 -8.37
C SER A 65 -15.20 -8.56 -7.60
N GLY A 66 -15.46 -9.18 -6.45
CA GLY A 66 -14.39 -9.68 -5.59
C GLY A 66 -14.87 -10.12 -4.21
N ILE A 67 -13.90 -10.48 -3.37
CA ILE A 67 -14.09 -10.75 -1.94
C ILE A 67 -13.24 -9.74 -1.18
N TYR A 68 -13.84 -9.09 -0.19
CA TYR A 68 -13.26 -8.01 0.58
C TYR A 68 -13.38 -8.29 2.07
N THR A 69 -12.48 -7.69 2.86
CA THR A 69 -12.55 -7.63 4.31
C THR A 69 -12.63 -6.17 4.76
N ASP A 70 -13.25 -5.94 5.91
CA ASP A 70 -13.22 -4.63 6.58
C ASP A 70 -12.26 -4.71 7.77
N ASP A 71 -11.05 -4.18 7.60
CA ASP A 71 -9.97 -4.26 8.60
C ASP A 71 -10.32 -3.50 9.90
N SER A 72 -11.34 -2.64 9.89
CA SER A 72 -11.81 -1.93 11.08
C SER A 72 -12.77 -2.75 11.94
N LYS A 73 -13.26 -3.88 11.42
CA LYS A 73 -14.25 -4.73 12.09
C LYS A 73 -13.76 -6.14 12.30
N ASP A 74 -14.15 -6.71 13.43
CA ASP A 74 -13.86 -8.11 13.74
C ASP A 74 -14.65 -9.04 12.80
N ASN A 75 -13.91 -9.75 11.94
CA ASN A 75 -14.44 -10.79 11.06
C ASN A 75 -15.63 -10.34 10.19
N ALA A 76 -15.48 -9.21 9.49
CA ALA A 76 -16.42 -8.71 8.50
C ALA A 76 -15.90 -8.90 7.07
N SER A 77 -16.75 -9.39 6.17
CA SER A 77 -16.40 -9.60 4.77
C SER A 77 -17.57 -9.28 3.83
N LEU A 78 -17.21 -9.02 2.58
CA LEU A 78 -18.14 -8.73 1.49
C LEU A 78 -17.73 -9.55 0.27
N SER A 79 -18.67 -10.26 -0.33
CA SER A 79 -18.54 -10.91 -1.63
C SER A 79 -19.43 -10.19 -2.62
N VAL A 80 -18.89 -9.81 -3.78
CA VAL A 80 -19.60 -9.07 -4.82
C VAL A 80 -19.35 -9.70 -6.19
N SER A 81 -20.41 -9.85 -6.97
CA SER A 81 -20.40 -10.16 -8.39
C SER A 81 -21.24 -9.12 -9.12
N ILE A 82 -20.66 -8.50 -10.14
CA ILE A 82 -21.34 -7.50 -10.98
C ILE A 82 -21.24 -7.93 -12.44
N ASP A 83 -22.39 -7.96 -13.11
CA ASP A 83 -22.44 -8.27 -14.55
C ASP A 83 -22.35 -7.01 -15.42
N ASN A 84 -22.26 -7.22 -16.73
CA ASN A 84 -22.17 -6.13 -17.72
C ASN A 84 -23.43 -5.25 -17.84
N LYS A 85 -24.48 -5.56 -17.08
CA LYS A 85 -25.68 -4.74 -16.97
C LYS A 85 -25.75 -4.03 -15.63
N ASN A 86 -24.71 -4.06 -14.81
CA ASN A 86 -24.71 -3.49 -13.45
C ASN A 86 -25.65 -4.23 -12.49
N HIS A 87 -25.98 -5.49 -12.76
CA HIS A 87 -26.63 -6.38 -11.80
C HIS A 87 -25.64 -6.76 -10.71
N LEU A 88 -25.91 -6.31 -9.49
CA LEU A 88 -25.09 -6.54 -8.30
C LEU A 88 -25.68 -7.69 -7.49
N THR A 89 -24.93 -8.78 -7.36
CA THR A 89 -25.25 -9.87 -6.45
C THR A 89 -24.11 -10.14 -5.49
N GLY A 90 -24.40 -10.74 -4.35
CA GLY A 90 -23.36 -11.02 -3.38
C GLY A 90 -23.88 -11.24 -1.97
N ASN A 91 -22.96 -11.13 -1.03
CA ASN A 91 -23.21 -11.40 0.37
C ASN A 91 -22.34 -10.49 1.26
N ILE A 92 -22.93 -9.97 2.33
CA ILE A 92 -22.19 -9.35 3.43
C ILE A 92 -22.28 -10.26 4.66
N PHE A 93 -21.12 -10.50 5.28
CA PHE A 93 -20.98 -11.35 6.45
C PHE A 93 -20.28 -10.58 7.57
N HIS A 94 -20.71 -10.81 8.82
CA HIS A 94 -20.09 -10.22 10.01
C HIS A 94 -20.23 -11.18 11.19
N ALA A 95 -19.10 -11.58 11.79
CA ALA A 95 -19.09 -12.54 12.90
C ALA A 95 -18.22 -12.08 14.09
N PRO A 96 -18.59 -10.98 14.76
CA PRO A 96 -17.85 -10.48 15.90
C PRO A 96 -17.89 -11.50 17.04
N ASN A 97 -16.73 -11.88 17.57
CA ASN A 97 -16.61 -12.93 18.61
C ASN A 97 -17.33 -14.26 18.26
N GLY A 98 -17.44 -14.60 16.98
CA GLY A 98 -18.11 -15.83 16.50
C GLY A 98 -19.64 -15.74 16.41
N HIS A 99 -20.23 -14.56 16.56
CA HIS A 99 -21.68 -14.35 16.38
C HIS A 99 -22.02 -14.00 14.94
N GLU A 100 -22.22 -15.03 14.12
CA GLU A 100 -22.39 -14.92 12.67
C GLU A 100 -23.71 -14.21 12.29
N SER A 101 -23.61 -13.27 11.36
CA SER A 101 -24.71 -12.55 10.72
C SER A 101 -24.41 -12.46 9.23
N GLU A 102 -25.43 -12.61 8.39
CA GLU A 102 -25.23 -12.74 6.95
C GLU A 102 -26.45 -12.20 6.19
N ILE A 103 -26.21 -11.44 5.11
CA ILE A 103 -27.24 -10.95 4.19
C ILE A 103 -26.80 -11.19 2.75
N ASP A 104 -27.54 -12.03 2.04
CA ASP A 104 -27.49 -12.12 0.58
C ASP A 104 -28.23 -10.94 -0.06
N PHE A 105 -27.62 -10.31 -1.06
CA PHE A 105 -28.21 -9.20 -1.81
C PHE A 105 -28.24 -9.49 -3.31
N ASP A 106 -29.29 -8.96 -3.94
CA ASP A 106 -29.53 -8.99 -5.38
C ASP A 106 -30.21 -7.64 -5.74
N THR A 107 -29.46 -6.75 -6.40
CA THR A 107 -29.89 -5.39 -6.70
C THR A 107 -29.18 -4.83 -7.94
N HIS A 108 -29.36 -3.56 -8.25
CA HIS A 108 -28.79 -2.89 -9.41
C HIS A 108 -28.00 -1.64 -9.00
N ILE A 109 -26.89 -1.38 -9.70
CA ILE A 109 -26.10 -0.16 -9.49
C ILE A 109 -26.62 0.95 -10.41
N GLU A 110 -26.93 2.10 -9.82
CA GLU A 110 -27.34 3.32 -10.52
C GLU A 110 -26.65 4.53 -9.88
N ASN A 111 -25.91 5.31 -10.70
CA ASN A 111 -25.19 6.52 -10.28
C ASN A 111 -24.27 6.25 -9.07
N ASP A 112 -23.35 5.29 -9.19
CA ASP A 112 -22.38 4.89 -8.16
C ASP A 112 -23.00 4.41 -6.84
N THR A 113 -24.28 4.06 -6.85
CA THR A 113 -24.99 3.59 -5.66
C THR A 113 -25.83 2.36 -5.95
N ALA A 114 -26.05 1.53 -4.93
CA ALA A 114 -27.05 0.46 -4.98
C ALA A 114 -27.80 0.42 -3.64
N LYS A 115 -29.02 -0.12 -3.65
CA LYS A 115 -29.82 -0.29 -2.43
C LYS A 115 -30.45 -1.66 -2.39
N TYR A 116 -30.38 -2.31 -1.24
CA TYR A 116 -31.00 -3.60 -1.02
C TYR A 116 -31.67 -3.66 0.35
N SER A 117 -33.00 -3.80 0.36
CA SER A 117 -33.76 -3.96 1.60
C SER A 117 -33.81 -5.42 2.01
N TYR A 118 -33.47 -5.71 3.26
CA TYR A 118 -33.50 -7.05 3.85
C TYR A 118 -34.44 -7.07 5.05
N THR A 119 -35.00 -8.26 5.34
CA THR A 119 -35.94 -8.46 6.44
C THR A 119 -35.42 -9.34 7.56
N GLU A 120 -34.24 -9.93 7.37
CA GLU A 120 -33.59 -10.85 8.29
C GLU A 120 -32.08 -10.78 8.05
N ASP A 121 -31.29 -10.77 9.13
CA ASP A 121 -29.81 -10.74 9.12
C ASP A 121 -29.18 -11.89 9.91
N GLY A 122 -30.00 -12.85 10.35
CA GLY A 122 -29.64 -13.95 11.25
C GLY A 122 -29.99 -13.67 12.72
N TRP A 123 -30.33 -12.43 13.06
CA TRP A 123 -30.65 -11.97 14.42
C TRP A 123 -31.98 -11.23 14.51
N GLY A 124 -32.83 -11.38 13.50
CA GLY A 124 -34.13 -10.74 13.37
C GLY A 124 -34.07 -9.25 13.02
N GLY A 125 -32.89 -8.75 12.64
CA GLY A 125 -32.70 -7.40 12.16
C GLY A 125 -33.23 -7.21 10.74
N LYS A 126 -33.74 -6.02 10.46
CA LYS A 126 -34.17 -5.60 9.11
C LYS A 126 -33.67 -4.19 8.83
N GLY A 127 -33.49 -3.86 7.57
CA GLY A 127 -32.99 -2.56 7.15
C GLY A 127 -32.75 -2.48 5.65
N THR A 128 -31.98 -1.49 5.23
CA THR A 128 -31.54 -1.32 3.84
C THR A 128 -30.03 -1.16 3.80
N LEU A 129 -29.37 -2.04 3.06
CA LEU A 129 -27.97 -1.86 2.65
C LEU A 129 -27.93 -0.76 1.59
N VAL A 130 -27.18 0.31 1.86
CA VAL A 130 -26.91 1.38 0.91
C VAL A 130 -25.43 1.30 0.54
N PHE A 131 -25.17 0.91 -0.70
CA PHE A 131 -23.84 0.77 -1.28
C PHE A 131 -23.44 2.09 -1.93
N GLU A 132 -22.18 2.49 -1.75
CA GLU A 132 -21.52 3.58 -2.45
C GLU A 132 -20.22 3.06 -3.04
N PHE A 133 -20.07 3.19 -4.35
CA PHE A 133 -18.92 2.72 -5.13
C PHE A 133 -17.95 3.87 -5.35
N LEU A 134 -16.74 3.75 -4.79
CA LEU A 134 -15.65 4.73 -4.90
C LEU A 134 -14.42 4.07 -5.52
N ASP A 135 -13.52 4.86 -6.11
CA ASP A 135 -12.36 4.41 -6.91
C ASP A 135 -11.65 3.14 -6.42
N ASN A 136 -11.46 2.97 -5.10
CA ASN A 136 -10.78 1.83 -4.49
C ASN A 136 -11.51 1.21 -3.29
N GLN A 137 -12.80 1.50 -3.09
CA GLN A 137 -13.54 0.99 -1.96
C GLN A 137 -15.05 0.93 -2.21
N ILE A 138 -15.72 0.02 -1.50
CA ILE A 138 -17.17 -0.07 -1.41
C ILE A 138 -17.55 0.29 0.03
N ASN A 139 -18.30 1.37 0.19
CA ASN A 139 -18.91 1.68 1.49
C ASN A 139 -20.30 1.05 1.55
N ILE A 140 -20.64 0.46 2.69
CA ILE A 140 -22.00 -0.04 2.95
C ILE A 140 -22.50 0.58 4.24
N LYS A 141 -23.59 1.33 4.15
CA LYS A 141 -24.32 1.86 5.30
C LYS A 141 -25.64 1.14 5.46
N VAL A 142 -25.94 0.72 6.69
CA VAL A 142 -27.25 0.17 7.04
C VAL A 142 -28.18 1.30 7.45
N GLU A 143 -29.17 1.59 6.61
CA GLU A 143 -30.24 2.57 6.89
C GLU A 143 -31.53 1.87 7.33
N ASP A 144 -32.40 2.63 8.03
CA ASP A 144 -33.69 2.15 8.54
C ASP A 144 -33.60 0.86 9.38
N HIS A 145 -32.48 0.67 10.09
CA HIS A 145 -32.25 -0.52 10.90
C HIS A 145 -33.30 -0.66 12.01
N ILE A 146 -33.94 -1.82 12.07
CA ILE A 146 -34.86 -2.21 13.13
C ILE A 146 -34.40 -3.54 13.69
N THR A 147 -34.03 -3.54 14.97
CA THR A 147 -33.63 -4.71 15.73
C THR A 147 -34.86 -5.49 16.22
N ALA A 148 -34.77 -6.82 16.30
CA ALA A 148 -35.85 -7.64 16.86
C ALA A 148 -36.03 -7.43 18.38
N GLU A 149 -37.27 -7.47 18.87
CA GLU A 149 -37.59 -7.27 20.30
C GLU A 149 -36.90 -8.28 21.23
N ASN A 150 -36.56 -9.46 20.72
CA ASN A 150 -35.88 -10.54 21.44
C ASN A 150 -34.35 -10.53 21.28
N ASN A 151 -33.78 -9.60 20.51
CA ASN A 151 -32.35 -9.45 20.32
C ASN A 151 -31.77 -8.42 21.31
N SER A 152 -31.69 -8.81 22.58
CA SER A 152 -31.17 -7.97 23.66
C SER A 152 -29.65 -7.75 23.61
N ILE A 153 -28.95 -8.51 22.77
CA ILE A 153 -27.47 -8.55 22.71
C ILE A 153 -26.95 -7.62 21.59
N GLY A 154 -27.82 -7.25 20.64
CA GLY A 154 -27.52 -6.27 19.60
C GLY A 154 -26.61 -6.79 18.49
N TYR A 155 -26.56 -8.11 18.27
CA TYR A 155 -25.86 -8.69 17.13
C TYR A 155 -26.69 -8.55 15.84
N GLY A 156 -26.02 -8.64 14.69
CA GLY A 156 -26.61 -8.39 13.39
C GLY A 156 -25.76 -7.47 12.51
N ILE A 157 -26.25 -7.19 11.32
CA ILE A 157 -25.59 -6.30 10.36
C ILE A 157 -26.16 -4.89 10.55
N GLN A 158 -25.30 -3.98 11.01
CA GLN A 158 -25.67 -2.60 11.36
C GLN A 158 -24.47 -1.65 11.25
N GLY A 159 -24.78 -0.35 11.19
CA GLY A 159 -23.79 0.71 11.09
C GLY A 159 -23.20 0.83 9.68
N GLU A 160 -21.91 1.14 9.62
CA GLU A 160 -21.18 1.42 8.37
C GLU A 160 -20.01 0.46 8.23
N TYR A 161 -19.75 0.01 7.01
CA TYR A 161 -18.66 -0.89 6.64
C TYR A 161 -17.86 -0.26 5.50
N THR A 162 -16.54 -0.45 5.52
CA THR A 162 -15.63 0.03 4.47
C THR A 162 -14.82 -1.13 3.93
N PHE A 163 -15.11 -1.54 2.69
CA PHE A 163 -14.44 -2.64 2.02
C PHE A 163 -13.47 -2.10 0.98
N ARG A 164 -12.16 -2.20 1.25
CA ARG A 164 -11.14 -1.75 0.30
C ARG A 164 -10.92 -2.80 -0.78
N ILE A 165 -10.90 -2.36 -2.04
CA ILE A 165 -10.52 -3.21 -3.15
C ILE A 165 -9.01 -3.39 -3.10
N ILE A 166 -8.56 -4.54 -2.61
CA ILE A 166 -7.16 -4.93 -2.73
C ILE A 166 -6.97 -5.38 -4.17
N ASP A 167 -6.17 -4.63 -4.93
CA ASP A 167 -5.69 -5.08 -6.23
C ASP A 167 -5.10 -6.50 -6.08
N PRO A 168 -5.59 -7.51 -6.82
CA PRO A 168 -5.12 -8.89 -6.68
C PRO A 168 -3.61 -9.06 -6.82
N ARG A 169 -2.94 -8.13 -7.53
CA ARG A 169 -1.49 -8.09 -7.67
C ARG A 169 -0.78 -7.77 -6.34
N LEU A 170 -1.48 -7.16 -5.38
CA LEU A 170 -0.96 -6.76 -4.06
C LEU A 170 -1.11 -7.84 -2.97
N VAL A 171 -1.77 -8.97 -3.26
CA VAL A 171 -2.01 -10.04 -2.27
C VAL A 171 -0.71 -10.54 -1.63
N GLN A 172 0.41 -10.49 -2.35
CA GLN A 172 1.71 -10.88 -1.80
C GLN A 172 2.23 -9.98 -0.67
N TYR A 173 1.66 -8.79 -0.50
CA TYR A 173 2.02 -7.82 0.55
C TYR A 173 0.95 -7.70 1.64
N SER A 174 -0.17 -8.44 1.55
CA SER A 174 -1.32 -8.26 2.45
C SER A 174 -1.05 -8.58 3.92
N SER A 175 0.04 -9.27 4.23
CA SER A 175 0.46 -9.58 5.61
C SER A 175 1.38 -8.52 6.22
N LEU A 176 1.69 -7.45 5.47
CA LEU A 176 2.66 -6.43 5.87
C LEU A 176 1.92 -5.22 6.43
N ASP A 177 2.18 -4.93 7.70
CA ASP A 177 1.62 -3.78 8.40
C ASP A 177 2.58 -2.58 8.30
N LYS A 178 2.01 -1.36 8.24
CA LYS A 178 2.78 -0.12 8.24
C LYS A 178 3.04 0.33 9.66
N TYR A 179 4.31 0.59 9.99
CA TYR A 179 4.72 1.09 11.29
C TYR A 179 3.91 2.31 11.74
N ASP A 180 3.45 2.25 12.99
CA ASP A 180 2.83 3.37 13.70
C ASP A 180 3.61 3.67 14.98
N SER A 181 3.74 4.96 15.32
CA SER A 181 4.47 5.41 16.52
C SER A 181 3.92 4.88 17.85
N SER A 182 2.68 4.37 17.86
CA SER A 182 2.02 3.76 19.01
C SER A 182 2.32 2.27 19.20
N TRP A 183 3.03 1.64 18.26
CA TRP A 183 3.35 0.21 18.33
C TRP A 183 4.17 -0.14 19.56
N SER A 184 3.86 -1.30 20.15
CA SER A 184 4.69 -1.92 21.18
C SER A 184 5.98 -2.47 20.58
N GLU A 185 6.97 -2.74 21.44
CA GLU A 185 8.20 -3.42 21.02
C GLU A 185 7.91 -4.77 20.37
N ASP A 186 6.94 -5.54 20.90
CA ASP A 186 6.56 -6.84 20.34
C ASP A 186 5.98 -6.71 18.91
N GLN A 187 5.19 -5.67 18.64
CA GLN A 187 4.65 -5.41 17.29
C GLN A 187 5.77 -5.06 16.30
N ILE A 188 6.73 -4.24 16.73
CA ILE A 188 7.91 -3.91 15.91
C ILE A 188 8.72 -5.17 15.62
N ILE A 189 8.93 -6.03 16.62
CA ILE A 189 9.67 -7.30 16.48
C ILE A 189 8.96 -8.25 15.53
N ASP A 190 7.65 -8.45 15.68
CA ASP A 190 6.85 -9.32 14.81
C ASP A 190 6.92 -8.85 13.35
N GLU A 191 6.73 -7.54 13.11
CA GLU A 191 6.77 -6.99 11.76
C GLU A 191 8.17 -7.08 11.13
N THR A 192 9.21 -6.85 11.93
CA THR A 192 10.60 -7.04 11.50
C THR A 192 10.86 -8.50 11.12
N TYR A 193 10.33 -9.45 11.89
CA TYR A 193 10.47 -10.87 11.61
C TYR A 193 9.79 -11.26 10.29
N LYS A 194 8.57 -10.76 10.02
CA LYS A 194 7.88 -10.96 8.72
C LYS A 194 8.72 -10.51 7.53
N ARG A 195 9.59 -9.50 7.71
CA ARG A 195 10.43 -8.89 6.68
C ARG A 195 11.85 -9.45 6.56
N SER A 196 12.25 -10.32 7.47
CA SER A 196 13.61 -10.91 7.51
C SER A 196 14.07 -11.48 6.16
N LYS A 197 13.18 -12.17 5.43
CA LYS A 197 13.49 -12.72 4.10
C LYS A 197 13.91 -11.65 3.07
N TYR A 198 13.36 -10.45 3.14
CA TYR A 198 13.71 -9.35 2.22
C TYR A 198 15.06 -8.76 2.58
N ILE A 199 15.36 -8.65 3.88
CA ILE A 199 16.66 -8.25 4.40
C ILE A 199 17.75 -9.22 3.90
N ASP A 200 17.51 -10.53 4.05
CA ASP A 200 18.46 -11.58 3.64
C ASP A 200 18.70 -11.60 2.12
N ASN A 201 17.71 -11.19 1.31
CA ASN A 201 17.79 -11.13 -0.14
C ASN A 201 18.27 -9.77 -0.68
N CYS A 202 18.61 -8.81 0.20
CA CYS A 202 19.14 -7.51 -0.21
C CYS A 202 20.66 -7.51 -0.19
N ASN A 203 21.28 -7.53 -1.39
CA ASN A 203 22.72 -7.70 -1.54
C ASN A 203 23.56 -6.58 -0.89
N PHE A 204 22.99 -5.38 -0.75
CA PHE A 204 23.68 -4.22 -0.17
C PHE A 204 23.22 -3.87 1.25
N TRP A 205 22.39 -4.70 1.89
CA TRP A 205 21.85 -4.40 3.23
C TRP A 205 22.95 -4.06 4.24
N ASN A 206 24.00 -4.87 4.30
CA ASN A 206 25.12 -4.67 5.22
C ASN A 206 25.90 -3.37 4.96
N GLU A 207 25.97 -2.92 3.70
CA GLU A 207 26.60 -1.64 3.36
C GLU A 207 25.80 -0.47 3.92
N VAL A 208 24.46 -0.55 3.82
CA VAL A 208 23.57 0.48 4.36
C VAL A 208 23.56 0.45 5.89
N VAL A 209 23.52 -0.72 6.53
CA VAL A 209 23.66 -0.85 7.99
C VAL A 209 24.98 -0.25 8.46
N ASN A 210 26.09 -0.56 7.79
CA ASN A 210 27.39 0.02 8.12
C ASN A 210 27.39 1.56 8.00
N TYR A 211 26.72 2.12 7.00
CA TYR A 211 26.54 3.56 6.87
C TYR A 211 25.72 4.15 8.04
N TRP A 212 24.62 3.51 8.44
CA TRP A 212 23.85 3.92 9.61
C TRP A 212 24.71 3.90 10.89
N GLU A 213 25.43 2.81 11.14
CA GLU A 213 26.18 2.61 12.38
C GLU A 213 27.43 3.50 12.51
N ASN A 214 28.13 3.71 11.40
CA ASN A 214 29.47 4.32 11.41
C ASN A 214 29.52 5.71 10.79
N THR A 215 28.56 6.07 9.93
CA THR A 215 28.45 7.43 9.38
C THR A 215 27.39 8.24 10.12
N ARG A 216 26.23 7.64 10.41
CA ARG A 216 25.13 8.32 11.13
C ARG A 216 25.13 8.10 12.63
N GLU A 217 25.97 7.19 13.13
CA GLU A 217 26.06 6.81 14.55
C GLU A 217 24.75 6.25 15.12
N VAL A 218 23.92 5.62 14.28
CA VAL A 218 22.66 4.95 14.64
C VAL A 218 22.89 3.46 14.68
N ARG A 219 22.80 2.85 15.87
CA ARG A 219 23.16 1.45 16.13
C ARG A 219 22.03 0.63 16.76
N ASP A 220 20.87 1.24 16.90
CA ASP A 220 19.64 0.57 17.30
C ASP A 220 18.83 0.23 16.05
N ILE A 221 17.59 -0.24 16.27
CA ILE A 221 16.66 -0.60 15.21
C ILE A 221 16.05 0.61 14.47
N ALA A 222 16.47 1.85 14.76
CA ALA A 222 15.92 3.02 14.06
C ALA A 222 16.20 2.98 12.55
N ASN A 223 17.23 2.26 12.11
CA ASN A 223 17.57 2.08 10.70
C ASN A 223 16.49 1.34 9.87
N ILE A 224 15.52 0.68 10.50
CA ILE A 224 14.43 -0.04 9.79
C ILE A 224 13.06 0.65 9.91
N TYR A 225 12.88 1.61 10.83
CA TYR A 225 11.61 2.32 11.03
C TYR A 225 11.71 3.84 10.87
N THR A 226 12.88 4.36 10.48
CA THR A 226 13.07 5.78 10.15
C THR A 226 13.54 5.97 8.71
N TYR A 227 13.27 7.14 8.15
CA TYR A 227 13.72 7.50 6.80
C TYR A 227 15.21 7.80 6.78
N LEU A 228 15.87 7.44 5.67
CA LEU A 228 17.25 7.79 5.38
C LEU A 228 17.38 9.31 5.23
N PHE A 229 16.45 9.94 4.52
CA PHE A 229 16.37 11.38 4.31
C PHE A 229 15.00 11.94 4.69
N HIS A 230 14.94 13.22 5.04
CA HIS A 230 13.70 13.95 5.26
C HIS A 230 13.30 14.72 4.00
N SER A 231 13.34 14.05 2.84
CA SER A 231 13.21 14.64 1.51
C SER A 231 11.78 15.10 1.16
N ASP A 232 10.81 14.85 2.03
CA ASP A 232 9.48 15.48 2.03
C ASP A 232 9.45 16.89 2.58
N THR A 233 10.28 17.15 3.58
CA THR A 233 10.18 18.35 4.40
C THR A 233 11.40 19.26 4.25
N ILE A 234 12.53 18.70 3.85
CA ILE A 234 13.80 19.41 3.65
C ILE A 234 14.12 19.48 2.16
N LYS A 235 14.26 20.71 1.64
CA LYS A 235 14.88 20.96 0.34
C LYS A 235 16.40 20.88 0.49
N TYR A 236 17.01 19.85 -0.06
CA TYR A 236 18.46 19.64 0.00
C TYR A 236 19.19 20.49 -1.05
N THR A 237 20.42 20.85 -0.71
CA THR A 237 21.37 21.48 -1.63
C THR A 237 22.47 20.49 -2.02
N LYS A 238 23.19 20.77 -3.10
CA LYS A 238 24.32 19.94 -3.52
C LYS A 238 25.34 19.73 -2.39
N SER A 239 25.67 20.77 -1.62
CA SER A 239 26.62 20.65 -0.50
C SER A 239 26.12 19.76 0.64
N ASP A 240 24.80 19.59 0.79
CA ASP A 240 24.24 18.69 1.80
C ASP A 240 24.45 17.22 1.43
N LEU A 241 24.52 16.92 0.13
CA LEU A 241 24.49 15.55 -0.42
C LEU A 241 25.78 15.12 -1.13
N GLU A 242 26.68 16.04 -1.47
CA GLU A 242 27.85 15.76 -2.33
C GLU A 242 28.86 14.78 -1.72
N ASN A 243 28.84 14.58 -0.40
CA ASN A 243 29.70 13.65 0.30
C ASN A 243 29.02 12.31 0.64
N GLU A 244 27.74 12.16 0.28
CA GLU A 244 27.01 10.92 0.52
C GLU A 244 27.45 9.84 -0.48
N PRO A 245 27.51 8.55 -0.07
CA PRO A 245 27.81 7.47 -0.99
C PRO A 245 26.75 7.36 -2.09
N LYS A 246 27.16 6.96 -3.30
CA LYS A 246 26.23 6.81 -4.44
C LYS A 246 25.05 5.88 -4.15
N LEU A 247 25.30 4.77 -3.45
CA LEU A 247 24.24 3.85 -3.01
C LEU A 247 23.20 4.58 -2.14
N ILE A 248 23.65 5.34 -1.15
CA ILE A 248 22.80 6.10 -0.24
C ILE A 248 22.00 7.16 -1.00
N LEU A 249 22.63 7.86 -1.96
CA LEU A 249 21.93 8.83 -2.82
C LEU A 249 20.87 8.16 -3.70
N ASN A 250 21.16 7.00 -4.27
CA ASN A 250 20.19 6.24 -5.05
C ASN A 250 19.04 5.74 -4.16
N LEU A 251 19.32 5.33 -2.92
CA LEU A 251 18.27 4.98 -1.96
C LEU A 251 17.44 6.21 -1.56
N GLY A 252 18.05 7.39 -1.38
CA GLY A 252 17.32 8.63 -1.11
C GLY A 252 16.37 9.03 -2.24
N LYS A 253 16.77 8.82 -3.50
CA LYS A 253 15.89 8.96 -4.67
C LYS A 253 14.70 8.01 -4.59
N ASN A 254 14.97 6.72 -4.36
CA ASN A 254 13.92 5.70 -4.33
C ASN A 254 13.03 5.81 -3.09
N GLU A 255 13.53 6.34 -1.97
CA GLU A 255 12.78 6.57 -0.74
C GLU A 255 11.63 7.55 -0.96
N ILE A 256 11.81 8.55 -1.83
CA ILE A 256 10.72 9.44 -2.24
C ILE A 256 9.57 8.62 -2.81
N TYR A 257 9.82 7.75 -3.80
CA TYR A 257 8.79 6.87 -4.38
C TYR A 257 8.24 5.86 -3.36
N ALA A 258 9.09 5.27 -2.52
CA ALA A 258 8.68 4.31 -1.50
C ALA A 258 7.69 4.92 -0.50
N ARG A 259 7.86 6.19 -0.12
CA ARG A 259 6.95 6.90 0.79
C ARG A 259 5.53 7.05 0.21
N HIS A 260 5.39 6.96 -1.11
CA HIS A 260 4.13 6.93 -1.84
C HIS A 260 3.68 5.50 -2.23
N GLY A 261 4.31 4.46 -1.68
CA GLY A 261 3.92 3.06 -1.89
C GLY A 261 4.29 2.47 -3.26
N TYR A 262 5.24 3.09 -3.97
CA TYR A 262 5.70 2.64 -5.28
C TYR A 262 6.36 1.26 -5.22
N ILE A 263 5.90 0.32 -6.06
CA ILE A 263 6.45 -1.04 -6.18
C ILE A 263 7.65 -1.05 -7.13
N PHE A 264 8.82 -1.46 -6.63
CA PHE A 264 10.05 -1.44 -7.41
C PHE A 264 10.20 -2.66 -8.32
N LYS A 265 10.73 -2.45 -9.53
CA LYS A 265 11.09 -3.54 -10.47
C LYS A 265 12.47 -4.13 -10.19
N ASP A 266 13.36 -3.34 -9.60
CA ASP A 266 14.68 -3.82 -9.20
C ASP A 266 14.54 -4.60 -7.88
N GLU A 267 14.83 -5.89 -7.92
CA GLU A 267 14.64 -6.80 -6.79
C GLU A 267 15.43 -6.38 -5.54
N ASN A 268 16.64 -5.82 -5.69
CA ASN A 268 17.42 -5.41 -4.52
C ASN A 268 16.87 -4.12 -3.89
N ILE A 269 16.42 -3.18 -4.71
CA ILE A 269 15.73 -1.97 -4.23
C ILE A 269 14.41 -2.34 -3.56
N GLU A 270 13.63 -3.23 -4.18
CA GLU A 270 12.39 -3.76 -3.61
C GLU A 270 12.64 -4.42 -2.26
N ASN A 271 13.60 -5.35 -2.19
CA ASN A 271 13.98 -6.05 -0.96
C ASN A 271 14.45 -5.09 0.14
N TYR A 272 15.21 -4.05 -0.21
CA TYR A 272 15.62 -3.04 0.76
C TYR A 272 14.41 -2.32 1.38
N PHE A 273 13.48 -1.83 0.56
CA PHE A 273 12.30 -1.12 1.06
C PHE A 273 11.31 -2.05 1.75
N LEU A 274 11.12 -3.28 1.27
CA LEU A 274 10.34 -4.31 1.98
C LEU A 274 10.95 -4.70 3.32
N GLY A 275 12.24 -4.44 3.55
CA GLY A 275 12.89 -4.54 4.86
C GLY A 275 12.56 -3.38 5.82
N GLN A 276 12.03 -2.27 5.31
CA GLN A 276 11.64 -1.11 6.10
C GLN A 276 10.20 -1.26 6.61
N ILE A 277 9.99 -1.19 7.93
CA ILE A 277 8.65 -1.40 8.50
C ILE A 277 7.70 -0.22 8.24
N TRP A 278 8.23 0.95 7.85
CA TRP A 278 7.41 2.11 7.45
C TRP A 278 6.90 2.02 6.00
N TYR A 279 7.42 1.09 5.19
CA TYR A 279 7.07 0.93 3.79
C TYR A 279 6.04 -0.19 3.61
N VAL A 280 4.96 0.12 2.89
CA VAL A 280 3.97 -0.84 2.42
C VAL A 280 3.72 -0.54 0.93
N PRO A 281 3.89 -1.53 0.03
CA PRO A 281 3.65 -1.32 -1.39
C PRO A 281 2.15 -1.24 -1.70
N THR A 282 1.77 -0.25 -2.49
CA THR A 282 0.37 0.01 -2.85
C THR A 282 0.16 0.34 -4.32
N THR A 283 1.21 0.77 -5.04
CA THR A 283 1.07 1.35 -6.39
C THR A 283 2.10 0.74 -7.33
N PHE A 284 1.64 0.13 -8.43
CA PHE A 284 2.53 -0.39 -9.46
C PHE A 284 3.14 0.75 -10.29
N PRO A 285 4.32 0.56 -10.88
CA PRO A 285 4.99 1.56 -11.71
C PRO A 285 4.11 2.17 -12.82
N GLU A 286 3.30 1.34 -13.48
CA GLU A 286 2.37 1.76 -14.53
C GLU A 286 1.20 2.60 -14.02
N ASP A 287 0.89 2.53 -12.73
CA ASP A 287 -0.23 3.19 -12.07
C ASP A 287 0.22 4.40 -11.23
N PHE A 288 1.53 4.66 -11.16
CA PHE A 288 2.08 5.74 -10.35
C PHE A 288 1.91 7.12 -11.01
N ASP A 289 1.31 8.06 -10.29
CA ASP A 289 1.15 9.44 -10.73
C ASP A 289 2.25 10.34 -10.14
N ASP A 290 3.24 10.71 -10.96
CA ASP A 290 4.31 11.65 -10.59
C ASP A 290 3.78 13.02 -10.16
N SER A 291 2.55 13.37 -10.52
CA SER A 291 1.92 14.63 -10.11
C SER A 291 1.60 14.67 -8.60
N SER A 292 1.49 13.50 -7.96
CA SER A 292 1.26 13.35 -6.51
C SER A 292 2.44 13.83 -5.65
N LEU A 293 3.63 13.92 -6.24
CA LEU A 293 4.83 14.36 -5.55
C LEU A 293 4.76 15.86 -5.23
N SER A 294 5.22 16.23 -4.03
CA SER A 294 5.36 17.63 -3.65
C SER A 294 6.48 18.32 -4.44
N GLU A 295 6.43 19.66 -4.51
CA GLU A 295 7.49 20.42 -5.18
C GLU A 295 8.87 20.22 -4.53
N ILE A 296 8.93 20.03 -3.21
CA ILE A 296 10.19 19.72 -2.49
C ILE A 296 10.72 18.35 -2.93
N GLU A 297 9.86 17.33 -3.02
CA GLU A 297 10.24 16.00 -3.47
C GLU A 297 10.71 16.01 -4.93
N LYS A 298 10.04 16.73 -5.83
CA LYS A 298 10.45 16.88 -7.25
C LYS A 298 11.83 17.51 -7.38
N GLU A 299 12.10 18.59 -6.64
CA GLU A 299 13.43 19.24 -6.65
C GLU A 299 14.51 18.32 -6.07
N ASN A 300 14.22 17.63 -4.97
CA ASN A 300 15.14 16.66 -4.37
C ASN A 300 15.40 15.48 -5.31
N LEU A 301 14.39 14.99 -6.05
CA LEU A 301 14.54 13.91 -7.04
C LEU A 301 15.54 14.27 -8.13
N VAL A 302 15.49 15.50 -8.65
CA VAL A 302 16.47 16.00 -9.63
C VAL A 302 17.87 15.94 -9.02
N LEU A 303 18.04 16.47 -7.81
CA LEU A 303 19.34 16.53 -7.15
C LEU A 303 19.90 15.13 -6.83
N PHE A 304 19.09 14.23 -6.27
CA PHE A 304 19.52 12.85 -6.02
C PHE A 304 19.90 12.14 -7.32
N SER A 305 19.12 12.33 -8.40
CA SER A 305 19.39 11.72 -9.71
C SER A 305 20.67 12.23 -10.36
N GLU A 306 21.03 13.50 -10.16
CA GLU A 306 22.29 14.06 -10.64
C GLU A 306 23.50 13.50 -9.88
N LEU A 307 23.38 13.33 -8.55
CA LEU A 307 24.49 12.92 -7.70
C LEU A 307 24.67 11.41 -7.59
N SER A 308 23.63 10.62 -7.87
CA SER A 308 23.68 9.15 -7.77
C SER A 308 24.24 8.45 -9.02
N GLN A 309 24.49 9.18 -10.12
CA GLN A 309 25.09 8.65 -11.37
C GLN A 309 26.54 8.22 -11.16
#